data_AF-A0A819SDE8-F1
#
_entry.id   AF-A0A819SDE8-F1
#
_cell.length_a   1.000
_cell.length_b   1.000
_cell.length_c   1.000
_cell.angle_alpha   90.00
_cell.angle_beta   90.00
_cell.angle_gamma   90.00
#
_symmetry.space_group_name_H-M   'P 1'
#
loop_
_entity.id
_entity.type
_entity.pdbx_description
1 polymer ?
#
loop_
_entity_poly.entity_id
_entity_poly.type
_entity_poly.pdbx_seq_one_letter_code
_entity_poly.pdbx_strand_id
1 'polypeptide(L)'
;MKELHGEFDYTIGIALTRIEIWVESCLNQWINRPTTISQYEKNRFETLLVLFEEYQTVALGYYWSEKGPRDPMGYTRFILTSLTIIRSMHKKLCDDPRFTRLKQHSINIPNLMDLFEFLVLPNCKDMIRARDVWTYFSEFHHNTYPDLLSDISDGDAFGVYYASQSSVMNENIQKIRYQAELVKQQKTQEVKDAKQNYERLMNAARYLDCRCYALDYGYCEKCRLKQQADRITVNVYECPLPCEREQSLAVIFELQMPIEIRSYRDILWQFVNRPNPLPKPCMHEWLQAPHHDKILGLFNTGPDNCKVKLVSSTYTRYFYKSVTKSIDEFFAKIV
;
A
#
# COMPACT_ATOMS: atom_id res chain seq x y z
N MET A 1 -7.26 -43.06 -22.37
CA MET A 1 -6.51 -42.78 -21.14
C MET A 1 -5.23 -42.07 -21.51
N LYS A 2 -5.21 -40.74 -21.44
CA LYS A 2 -3.98 -39.93 -21.57
C LYS A 2 -3.58 -39.55 -20.15
N GLU A 3 -2.49 -40.12 -19.67
CA GLU A 3 -1.90 -39.83 -18.37
C GLU A 3 -1.32 -38.42 -18.39
N LEU A 4 -1.90 -37.54 -17.56
CA LEU A 4 -1.34 -36.24 -17.20
C LEU A 4 -0.31 -36.47 -16.08
N HIS A 5 0.89 -36.94 -16.42
CA HIS A 5 2.04 -36.82 -15.52
C HIS A 5 2.62 -35.41 -15.68
N GLY A 6 2.12 -34.46 -14.87
CA GLY A 6 2.82 -33.19 -14.69
C GLY A 6 4.08 -33.45 -13.86
N GLU A 7 5.23 -33.55 -14.52
CA GLU A 7 6.54 -33.61 -13.87
C GLU A 7 6.64 -32.52 -12.79
N PHE A 8 6.90 -32.93 -11.56
CA PHE A 8 7.26 -32.00 -10.50
C PHE A 8 8.66 -31.45 -10.80
N ASP A 9 8.77 -30.14 -10.95
CA ASP A 9 10.07 -29.48 -11.09
C ASP A 9 10.80 -29.55 -9.73
N TYR A 10 11.58 -30.61 -9.57
CA TYR A 10 12.32 -30.94 -8.35
C TYR A 10 13.28 -29.82 -7.93
N THR A 11 13.78 -29.03 -8.88
CA THR A 11 14.66 -27.89 -8.63
C THR A 11 13.93 -26.79 -7.86
N ILE A 12 12.68 -26.49 -8.23
CA ILE A 12 11.85 -25.50 -7.53
C ILE A 12 11.54 -25.96 -6.11
N GLY A 13 11.17 -27.24 -5.93
CA GLY A 13 10.88 -27.81 -4.61
C GLY A 13 12.08 -27.72 -3.64
N ILE A 14 13.29 -27.99 -4.12
CA ILE A 14 14.52 -27.82 -3.32
C ILE A 14 14.75 -26.36 -2.95
N ALA A 15 14.60 -25.44 -3.89
CA ALA A 15 14.81 -24.00 -3.64
C ALA A 15 13.85 -23.48 -2.56
N LEU A 16 12.56 -23.82 -2.65
CA LEU A 16 11.55 -23.48 -1.64
C LEU A 16 11.92 -24.05 -0.27
N THR A 17 12.29 -25.32 -0.21
CA THR A 17 12.69 -25.99 1.04
C THR A 17 13.89 -25.30 1.70
N ARG A 18 14.87 -24.85 0.91
CA ARG A 18 16.04 -24.12 1.43
C ARG A 18 15.65 -22.79 2.08
N ILE A 19 14.75 -22.03 1.46
CA ILE A 19 14.24 -20.77 2.01
C ILE A 19 13.47 -21.05 3.30
N GLU A 20 12.59 -22.06 3.30
CA GLU A 20 11.77 -22.43 4.46
C GLU A 20 12.63 -22.82 5.67
N ILE A 21 13.68 -23.61 5.46
CA ILE A 21 14.65 -24.00 6.50
C ILE A 21 15.44 -22.78 6.99
N TRP A 22 15.87 -21.90 6.08
CA TRP A 22 16.61 -20.70 6.44
C TRP A 22 15.76 -19.74 7.28
N VAL A 23 14.48 -19.55 6.92
CA VAL A 23 13.55 -18.73 7.69
C VAL A 23 13.37 -19.29 9.10
N GLU A 24 13.22 -20.61 9.22
CA GLU A 24 13.07 -21.27 10.52
C GLU A 24 14.33 -21.14 11.39
N SER A 25 15.51 -21.35 10.81
CA SER A 25 16.75 -21.55 11.59
C SER A 25 17.60 -20.28 11.74
N CYS A 26 17.53 -19.36 10.77
CA CYS A 26 18.50 -18.27 10.63
C CYS A 26 17.89 -16.87 10.68
N LEU A 27 16.61 -16.70 10.32
CA LEU A 27 15.98 -15.38 10.18
C LEU A 27 16.11 -14.51 11.43
N ASN A 28 15.80 -15.08 12.60
CA ASN A 28 15.81 -14.33 13.87
C ASN A 28 17.22 -13.78 14.20
N GLN A 29 18.26 -14.59 13.99
CA GLN A 29 19.63 -14.13 14.18
C GLN A 29 20.00 -13.08 13.15
N TRP A 30 19.68 -13.33 11.87
CA TRP A 30 20.03 -12.45 10.76
C TRP A 30 19.40 -11.05 10.89
N ILE A 31 18.10 -10.96 11.21
CA ILE A 31 17.40 -9.67 11.33
C ILE A 31 17.91 -8.85 12.53
N ASN A 32 18.40 -9.52 13.58
CA ASN A 32 18.86 -8.90 14.83
C ASN A 32 20.33 -8.54 14.89
N ARG A 33 21.15 -8.92 13.90
CA ARG A 33 22.58 -8.53 13.87
C ARG A 33 22.72 -7.00 13.98
N PRO A 34 23.74 -6.47 14.68
CA PRO A 34 23.99 -5.04 14.64
C PRO A 34 24.24 -4.59 13.19
N THR A 35 23.74 -3.43 12.81
CA THR A 35 24.03 -2.84 11.49
C THR A 35 25.42 -2.21 11.58
N THR A 36 26.40 -2.77 10.87
CA THR A 36 27.73 -2.15 10.77
C THR A 36 27.62 -0.87 9.96
N ILE A 37 28.22 0.21 10.45
CA ILE A 37 28.11 1.59 9.93
C ILE A 37 28.57 1.73 8.46
N SER A 38 29.28 0.73 7.93
CA SER A 38 29.86 0.75 6.59
C SER A 38 29.19 -0.26 5.66
N GLN A 39 28.00 0.04 5.13
CA GLN A 39 27.61 -0.56 3.87
C GLN A 39 26.44 0.20 3.24
N TYR A 40 26.57 0.45 1.95
CA TYR A 40 25.53 0.75 0.97
C TYR A 40 24.46 -0.37 0.87
N GLU A 41 24.27 -1.15 1.94
CA GLU A 41 23.40 -2.32 1.98
C GLU A 41 21.97 -1.87 2.25
N LYS A 42 21.13 -2.15 1.26
CA LYS A 42 19.68 -2.19 1.30
C LYS A 42 19.16 -2.57 2.70
N ASN A 43 18.17 -1.83 3.19
CA ASN A 43 17.60 -2.09 4.51
C ASN A 43 17.15 -3.57 4.61
N ARG A 44 17.45 -4.25 5.73
CA ARG A 44 17.10 -5.68 5.89
C ARG A 44 15.60 -5.94 5.74
N PHE A 45 14.76 -4.97 6.11
CA PHE A 45 13.31 -5.04 5.89
C PHE A 45 12.96 -5.04 4.41
N GLU A 46 13.63 -4.24 3.57
CA GLU A 46 13.44 -4.24 2.12
C GLU A 46 13.95 -5.54 1.49
N THR A 47 15.06 -6.08 1.99
CA THR A 47 15.58 -7.38 1.54
C THR A 47 14.59 -8.50 1.85
N LEU A 48 13.95 -8.47 3.03
CA LEU A 48 12.89 -9.42 3.37
C LEU A 48 11.63 -9.22 2.53
N LEU A 49 11.26 -7.99 2.19
CA LEU A 49 10.14 -7.71 1.28
C LEU A 49 10.37 -8.35 -0.08
N VAL A 50 11.54 -8.15 -0.69
CA VAL A 50 11.86 -8.77 -1.99
C VAL A 50 11.88 -10.29 -1.90
N LEU A 51 12.51 -10.85 -0.86
CA LEU A 51 12.47 -12.30 -0.62
C LEU A 51 11.03 -12.82 -0.51
N PHE A 52 10.19 -12.12 0.25
CA PHE A 52 8.81 -12.53 0.47
C PHE A 52 7.98 -12.49 -0.82
N GLU A 53 8.16 -11.46 -1.65
CA GLU A 53 7.48 -11.32 -2.94
C GLU A 53 7.81 -12.48 -3.90
N GLU A 54 9.10 -12.80 -4.01
CA GLU A 54 9.57 -13.90 -4.84
C GLU A 54 9.13 -15.26 -4.27
N TYR A 55 9.29 -15.44 -2.96
CA TYR A 55 8.88 -16.66 -2.27
C TYR A 55 7.39 -16.90 -2.41
N GLN A 56 6.53 -15.91 -2.16
CA GLN A 56 5.08 -16.05 -2.28
C GLN A 56 4.68 -16.45 -3.69
N THR A 57 5.23 -15.77 -4.70
CA THR A 57 4.91 -16.03 -6.10
C THR A 57 5.23 -17.48 -6.47
N VAL A 58 6.44 -17.95 -6.13
CA VAL A 58 6.90 -19.29 -6.52
C VAL A 58 6.30 -20.38 -5.64
N ALA A 59 6.18 -20.16 -4.33
CA ALA A 59 5.56 -21.11 -3.40
C ALA A 59 4.08 -21.34 -3.76
N LEU A 60 3.31 -20.28 -4.01
CA LEU A 60 1.90 -20.45 -4.39
C LEU A 60 1.77 -21.06 -5.79
N GLY A 61 2.62 -20.69 -6.75
CA GLY A 61 2.63 -21.33 -8.07
C GLY A 61 2.97 -22.83 -8.03
N TYR A 62 3.75 -23.26 -7.04
CA TYR A 62 4.18 -24.65 -6.89
C TYR A 62 3.21 -25.47 -6.01
N TYR A 63 2.75 -24.92 -4.89
CA TYR A 63 1.90 -25.61 -3.92
C TYR A 63 0.40 -25.54 -4.25
N TRP A 64 -0.04 -24.61 -5.11
CA TRP A 64 -1.46 -24.37 -5.39
C TRP A 64 -1.83 -24.65 -6.86
N SER A 65 -3.07 -25.12 -7.09
CA SER A 65 -3.68 -25.33 -8.41
C SER A 65 -5.05 -24.66 -8.49
N GLU A 66 -5.65 -24.53 -9.68
CA GLU A 66 -6.98 -23.93 -9.85
C GLU A 66 -8.08 -24.57 -8.98
N LYS A 67 -7.92 -25.83 -8.59
CA LYS A 67 -8.91 -26.59 -7.80
C LYS A 67 -8.59 -26.67 -6.30
N GLY A 68 -7.51 -26.04 -5.84
CA GLY A 68 -7.04 -26.11 -4.45
C GLY A 68 -5.54 -26.47 -4.34
N PRO A 69 -5.03 -26.70 -3.11
CA PRO A 69 -3.63 -26.99 -2.88
C PRO A 69 -3.23 -28.32 -3.55
N ARG A 70 -2.26 -28.24 -4.47
CA ARG A 70 -1.62 -29.41 -5.10
C ARG A 70 -0.74 -30.16 -4.10
N ASP A 71 -0.10 -29.41 -3.19
CA ASP A 71 0.64 -29.93 -2.03
C ASP A 71 0.11 -29.23 -0.77
N PRO A 72 -0.85 -29.84 -0.03
CA PRO A 72 -1.39 -29.27 1.20
C PRO A 72 -0.34 -29.08 2.31
N MET A 73 0.67 -29.95 2.37
CA MET A 73 1.77 -29.83 3.32
C MET A 73 2.68 -28.65 2.95
N GLY A 74 2.98 -28.51 1.67
CA GLY A 74 3.71 -27.35 1.13
C GLY A 74 2.99 -26.03 1.36
N TYR A 75 1.67 -25.99 1.14
CA TYR A 75 0.88 -24.82 1.48
C TYR A 75 0.94 -24.49 2.98
N THR A 76 0.91 -25.51 3.85
CA THR A 76 1.11 -25.32 5.30
C THR A 76 2.48 -24.72 5.61
N ARG A 77 3.55 -25.23 4.99
CA ARG A 77 4.91 -24.66 5.14
C ARG A 77 4.98 -23.21 4.66
N PHE A 78 4.30 -22.89 3.56
CA PHE A 78 4.18 -21.52 3.05
C PHE A 78 3.51 -20.58 4.06
N ILE A 79 2.39 -21.00 4.67
CA ILE A 79 1.70 -20.21 5.70
C ILE A 79 2.60 -20.00 6.91
N LEU A 80 3.19 -21.06 7.47
CA LEU A 80 4.06 -20.96 8.64
C LEU A 80 5.31 -20.11 8.36
N THR A 81 5.88 -20.21 7.16
CA THR A 81 7.02 -19.40 6.72
C THR A 81 6.67 -17.93 6.60
N SER A 82 5.53 -17.63 6.01
CA SER A 82 5.04 -16.26 5.91
C SER A 82 4.80 -15.64 7.29
N LEU A 83 4.10 -16.35 8.18
CA LEU A 83 3.83 -15.89 9.53
C LEU A 83 5.09 -15.75 10.37
N THR A 84 6.11 -16.60 10.15
CA THR A 84 7.41 -16.48 10.81
C THR A 84 8.13 -15.19 10.39
N ILE A 85 8.12 -14.87 9.08
CA ILE A 85 8.71 -13.63 8.56
C ILE A 85 8.02 -12.40 9.18
N ILE A 86 6.68 -12.37 9.12
CA ILE A 86 5.87 -11.28 9.68
C ILE A 86 6.16 -11.10 11.17
N ARG A 87 6.14 -12.20 11.95
CA ARG A 87 6.47 -12.18 13.40
C ARG A 87 7.87 -11.63 13.66
N SER A 88 8.88 -12.08 12.93
CA SER A 88 10.25 -11.62 13.12
C SER A 88 10.42 -10.13 12.83
N MET A 89 9.80 -9.62 11.77
CA MET A 89 9.81 -8.20 11.44
C MET A 89 9.05 -7.38 12.49
N HIS A 90 7.86 -7.82 12.89
CA HIS A 90 7.07 -7.13 13.92
C HIS A 90 7.82 -7.04 15.25
N LYS A 91 8.39 -8.15 15.74
CA LYS A 91 9.23 -8.15 16.95
C LYS A 91 10.36 -7.13 16.85
N LYS A 92 11.08 -7.11 15.72
CA LYS A 92 12.17 -6.18 15.51
C LYS A 92 11.73 -4.72 15.54
N LEU A 93 10.58 -4.41 14.93
CA LEU A 93 9.99 -3.07 14.97
C LEU A 93 9.61 -2.68 16.40
N CYS A 94 8.96 -3.57 17.13
CA CYS A 94 8.57 -3.36 18.52
C CYS A 94 9.78 -3.10 19.46
N ASP A 95 10.95 -3.61 19.13
CA ASP A 95 12.19 -3.39 19.90
C ASP A 95 12.92 -2.10 19.51
N ASP A 96 12.55 -1.45 18.40
CA ASP A 96 13.07 -0.14 18.01
C ASP A 96 12.37 0.97 18.81
N PRO A 97 13.12 1.84 19.54
CA PRO A 97 12.56 2.94 20.30
C PRO A 97 11.64 3.86 19.49
N ARG A 98 11.89 4.02 18.17
CA ARG A 98 11.09 4.84 17.27
C ARG A 98 9.66 4.30 17.09
N PHE A 99 9.45 3.00 17.26
CA PHE A 99 8.18 2.33 16.96
C PHE A 99 7.56 1.67 18.20
N THR A 100 7.96 2.10 19.40
CA THR A 100 7.54 1.47 20.67
C THR A 100 6.02 1.29 20.82
N ARG A 101 5.21 2.25 20.35
CA ARG A 101 3.73 2.18 20.44
C ARG A 101 3.18 0.97 19.69
N LEU A 102 3.88 0.43 18.69
CA LEU A 102 3.46 -0.72 17.88
C LEU A 102 3.10 -1.95 18.75
N LYS A 103 3.73 -2.12 19.93
CA LYS A 103 3.38 -3.20 20.89
C LYS A 103 1.93 -3.16 21.38
N GLN A 104 1.28 -1.99 21.29
CA GLN A 104 -0.09 -1.75 21.74
C GLN A 104 -1.09 -1.71 20.59
N HIS A 105 -0.63 -1.86 19.34
CA HIS A 105 -1.48 -1.97 18.16
C HIS A 105 -1.88 -3.41 17.93
N SER A 106 -3.09 -3.60 17.44
CA SER A 106 -3.54 -4.91 16.99
C SER A 106 -2.82 -5.35 15.73
N ILE A 107 -2.74 -6.67 15.52
CA ILE A 107 -2.33 -7.26 14.24
C ILE A 107 -3.54 -8.01 13.70
N ASN A 108 -4.30 -7.37 12.82
CA ASN A 108 -5.56 -7.94 12.35
C ASN A 108 -5.39 -8.64 11.00
N ILE A 109 -4.93 -9.89 11.05
CA ILE A 109 -4.99 -10.79 9.89
C ILE A 109 -6.37 -11.45 9.90
N PRO A 110 -7.23 -11.20 8.89
CA PRO A 110 -8.60 -11.72 8.87
C PRO A 110 -8.63 -13.24 8.99
N ASN A 111 -9.45 -13.74 9.92
CA ASN A 111 -9.67 -15.17 10.17
C ASN A 111 -8.37 -15.96 10.40
N LEU A 112 -7.34 -15.30 10.97
CA LEU A 112 -6.06 -15.96 11.21
C LEU A 112 -6.21 -17.17 12.12
N MET A 113 -7.06 -17.10 13.15
CA MET A 113 -7.25 -18.23 14.07
C MET A 113 -7.88 -19.42 13.35
N ASP A 114 -8.92 -19.18 12.54
CA ASP A 114 -9.59 -20.20 11.73
C ASP A 114 -8.59 -20.85 10.74
N LEU A 115 -7.65 -20.08 10.18
CA LEU A 115 -6.62 -20.60 9.28
C LEU A 115 -5.80 -21.73 9.92
N PHE A 116 -5.57 -21.71 11.23
CA PHE A 116 -4.82 -22.78 11.91
C PHE A 116 -5.57 -24.11 11.94
N GLU A 117 -6.90 -24.11 11.85
CA GLU A 117 -7.72 -25.33 11.80
C GLU A 117 -7.55 -26.07 10.47
N PHE A 118 -7.11 -25.39 9.41
CA PHE A 118 -6.91 -25.95 8.07
C PHE A 118 -5.48 -26.39 7.78
N LEU A 119 -4.54 -26.22 8.74
CA LEU A 119 -3.14 -26.58 8.52
C LEU A 119 -2.91 -28.09 8.64
N VAL A 120 -2.17 -28.64 7.68
CA VAL A 120 -1.76 -30.05 7.68
C VAL A 120 -0.39 -30.13 8.35
N LEU A 121 -0.38 -30.54 9.63
CA LEU A 121 0.81 -30.53 10.50
C LEU A 121 1.27 -31.95 10.88
N PRO A 122 1.86 -32.73 9.97
CA PRO A 122 2.19 -34.13 10.22
C PRO A 122 3.44 -34.33 11.09
N ASN A 123 4.24 -33.28 11.33
CA ASN A 123 5.46 -33.38 12.12
C ASN A 123 5.46 -32.43 13.33
N CYS A 124 6.17 -32.83 14.38
CA CYS A 124 6.23 -32.11 15.65
C CYS A 124 6.83 -30.69 15.51
N LYS A 125 7.80 -30.51 14.60
CA LYS A 125 8.43 -29.20 14.37
C LYS A 125 7.43 -28.18 13.84
N ASP A 126 6.63 -28.56 12.85
CA ASP A 126 5.58 -27.72 12.28
C ASP A 126 4.48 -27.43 13.32
N MET A 127 4.15 -28.39 14.19
CA MET A 127 3.21 -28.14 15.30
C MET A 127 3.74 -27.14 16.32
N ILE A 128 5.01 -27.25 16.72
CA ILE A 128 5.67 -26.29 17.62
C ILE A 128 5.68 -24.90 16.96
N ARG A 129 6.07 -24.84 15.69
CA ARG A 129 6.09 -23.61 14.92
C ARG A 129 4.70 -22.97 14.83
N ALA A 130 3.68 -23.76 14.51
CA ALA A 130 2.30 -23.32 14.44
C ALA A 130 1.84 -22.75 15.79
N ARG A 131 2.10 -23.44 16.90
CA ARG A 131 1.81 -22.93 18.24
C ARG A 131 2.54 -21.61 18.50
N ASP A 132 3.82 -21.52 18.20
CA ASP A 132 4.63 -20.34 18.50
C ASP A 132 4.20 -19.09 17.69
N VAL A 133 3.77 -19.26 16.44
CA VAL A 133 3.18 -18.16 15.67
C VAL A 133 1.76 -17.85 16.12
N TRP A 134 0.94 -18.86 16.41
CA TRP A 134 -0.43 -18.69 16.90
C TRP A 134 -0.44 -17.90 18.21
N THR A 135 0.35 -18.33 19.20
CA THR A 135 0.47 -17.64 20.49
C THR A 135 0.89 -16.20 20.28
N TYR A 136 1.91 -15.96 19.45
CA TYR A 136 2.38 -14.62 19.18
C TYR A 136 1.29 -13.72 18.62
N PHE A 137 0.57 -14.11 17.56
CA PHE A 137 -0.46 -13.25 16.98
C PHE A 137 -1.71 -13.12 17.85
N SER A 138 -2.02 -14.14 18.67
CA SER A 138 -3.14 -14.09 19.61
C SER A 138 -2.98 -12.98 20.66
N GLU A 139 -1.74 -12.70 21.08
CA GLU A 139 -1.43 -11.61 22.02
C GLU A 139 -1.78 -10.23 21.45
N PHE A 140 -1.78 -10.06 20.12
CA PHE A 140 -2.08 -8.79 19.46
C PHE A 140 -3.51 -8.72 18.90
N HIS A 141 -4.33 -9.78 19.02
CA HIS A 141 -5.66 -9.79 18.40
C HIS A 141 -6.64 -8.81 19.05
N HIS A 142 -6.49 -8.57 20.35
CA HIS A 142 -7.38 -7.71 21.15
C HIS A 142 -6.66 -6.50 21.76
N ASN A 143 -5.58 -6.06 21.11
CA ASN A 143 -4.89 -4.86 21.53
C ASN A 143 -5.75 -3.61 21.35
N THR A 144 -5.48 -2.60 22.19
CA THR A 144 -6.29 -1.38 22.30
C THR A 144 -6.34 -0.57 21.01
N TYR A 145 -5.20 -0.48 20.30
CA TYR A 145 -5.09 0.40 19.15
C TYR A 145 -5.32 -0.33 17.81
N PRO A 146 -5.81 0.40 16.79
CA PRO A 146 -6.10 -0.15 15.46
C PRO A 146 -4.87 -0.77 14.79
N ASP A 147 -5.10 -1.76 13.94
CA ASP A 147 -4.08 -2.43 13.13
C ASP A 147 -3.50 -1.50 12.04
N LEU A 148 -2.26 -1.76 11.61
CA LEU A 148 -1.58 -0.98 10.57
C LEU A 148 -2.26 -0.96 9.20
N LEU A 149 -3.15 -1.93 8.91
CA LEU A 149 -3.96 -1.99 7.69
C LEU A 149 -5.40 -1.48 7.89
N SER A 150 -5.77 -1.09 9.10
CA SER A 150 -7.12 -0.57 9.42
C SER A 150 -7.21 0.94 9.21
N ASP A 151 -8.28 1.59 9.70
CA ASP A 151 -8.54 3.02 9.45
C ASP A 151 -7.35 3.89 9.87
N ILE A 152 -6.64 4.39 8.86
CA ILE A 152 -5.41 5.18 9.01
C ILE A 152 -5.68 6.59 9.53
N SER A 153 -6.94 7.02 9.55
CA SER A 153 -7.34 8.39 9.93
C SER A 153 -7.75 8.55 11.38
N ASP A 154 -7.88 7.45 12.13
CA ASP A 154 -8.17 7.46 13.56
C ASP A 154 -7.03 8.13 14.36
N GLY A 155 -7.37 8.89 15.40
CA GLY A 155 -6.37 9.57 16.26
C GLY A 155 -5.41 8.60 16.95
N ASP A 156 -5.87 7.37 17.22
CA ASP A 156 -5.10 6.29 17.78
C ASP A 156 -4.43 5.40 16.72
N ALA A 157 -4.58 5.69 15.43
CA ALA A 157 -3.80 5.03 14.38
C ALA A 157 -2.30 5.25 14.57
N PHE A 158 -1.51 4.21 14.29
CA PHE A 158 -0.06 4.24 14.50
C PHE A 158 0.57 5.41 13.75
N GLY A 159 0.15 5.61 12.49
CA GLY A 159 0.66 6.67 11.64
C GLY A 159 0.37 8.07 12.17
N VAL A 160 -0.85 8.31 12.65
CA VAL A 160 -1.26 9.59 13.24
C VAL A 160 -0.45 9.88 14.49
N TYR A 161 -0.32 8.90 15.39
CA TYR A 161 0.51 9.05 16.58
C TYR A 161 1.97 9.31 16.24
N TYR A 162 2.57 8.50 15.36
CA TYR A 162 3.97 8.64 14.97
C TYR A 162 4.24 10.04 14.36
N ALA A 163 3.39 10.47 13.43
CA ALA A 163 3.51 11.78 12.82
C ALA A 163 3.30 12.91 13.83
N SER A 164 2.42 12.75 14.82
CA SER A 164 2.21 13.76 15.86
C SER A 164 3.46 14.06 16.68
N GLN A 165 4.34 13.06 16.85
CA GLN A 165 5.59 13.18 17.60
C GLN A 165 6.78 13.62 16.73
N SER A 166 6.65 13.60 15.40
CA SER A 166 7.72 13.94 14.46
C SER A 166 7.72 15.42 14.10
N SER A 167 8.70 16.17 14.58
CA SER A 167 8.87 17.59 14.23
C SER A 167 8.99 17.79 12.70
N VAL A 168 9.76 16.92 12.04
CA VAL A 168 9.98 16.96 10.59
C VAL A 168 8.67 16.81 9.80
N MET A 169 7.84 15.84 10.17
CA MET A 169 6.54 15.63 9.50
C MET A 169 5.60 16.83 9.74
N ASN A 170 5.58 17.39 10.96
CA ASN A 170 4.77 18.56 11.27
C ASN A 170 5.24 19.81 10.49
N GLU A 171 6.54 20.04 10.37
CA GLU A 171 7.09 21.11 9.53
C GLU A 171 6.70 20.94 8.06
N ASN A 172 6.74 19.71 7.54
CA ASN A 172 6.34 19.43 6.17
C ASN A 172 4.84 19.65 5.94
N ILE A 173 3.97 19.33 6.91
CA ILE A 173 2.55 19.72 6.87
C ILE A 173 2.41 21.24 6.70
N GLN A 174 3.17 22.05 7.45
CA GLN A 174 3.10 23.50 7.34
C GLN A 174 3.56 23.99 5.96
N LYS A 175 4.64 23.41 5.41
CA LYS A 175 5.12 23.73 4.05
C LYS A 175 4.08 23.40 3.00
N ILE A 176 3.43 22.23 3.09
CA ILE A 176 2.36 21.83 2.16
C ILE A 176 1.18 22.79 2.28
N ARG A 177 0.75 23.14 3.50
CA ARG A 177 -0.36 24.09 3.72
C ARG A 177 -0.05 25.48 3.14
N TYR A 178 1.18 25.95 3.31
CA TYR A 178 1.62 27.22 2.71
C TYR A 178 1.56 27.18 1.19
N GLN A 179 2.09 26.13 0.55
CA GLN A 179 2.01 25.94 -0.90
C GLN A 179 0.56 25.82 -1.40
N ALA A 180 -0.28 25.08 -0.68
CA ALA A 180 -1.70 24.94 -0.98
C ALA A 180 -2.43 26.28 -0.97
N GLU A 181 -2.13 27.16 0.01
CA GLU A 181 -2.73 28.50 0.08
C GLU A 181 -2.31 29.39 -1.09
N LEU A 182 -1.03 29.34 -1.50
CA LEU A 182 -0.58 30.06 -2.70
C LEU A 182 -1.32 29.60 -3.97
N VAL A 183 -1.47 28.29 -4.16
CA VAL A 183 -2.21 27.71 -5.30
C VAL A 183 -3.70 28.08 -5.23
N LYS A 184 -4.29 28.07 -4.05
CA LYS A 184 -5.68 28.49 -3.83
C LYS A 184 -5.91 29.96 -4.17
N GLN A 185 -4.96 30.83 -3.83
CA GLN A 185 -5.04 32.26 -4.18
C GLN A 185 -4.95 32.47 -5.70
N GLN A 186 -4.02 31.79 -6.36
CA GLN A 186 -3.93 31.78 -7.83
C GLN A 186 -5.22 31.29 -8.47
N LYS A 187 -5.79 30.19 -7.95
CA LYS A 187 -7.07 29.66 -8.43
C LYS A 187 -8.22 30.62 -8.22
N THR A 188 -8.25 31.28 -7.07
CA THR A 188 -9.28 32.29 -6.76
C THR A 188 -9.22 33.43 -7.77
N GLN A 189 -8.03 33.84 -8.20
CA GLN A 189 -7.86 34.84 -9.25
C GLN A 189 -8.32 34.31 -10.61
N GLU A 190 -7.93 33.09 -10.99
CA GLU A 190 -8.40 32.43 -12.23
C GLU A 190 -9.94 32.38 -12.30
N VAL A 191 -10.61 32.00 -11.20
CA VAL A 191 -12.08 31.97 -11.11
C VAL A 191 -12.67 33.38 -11.27
N LYS A 192 -12.06 34.39 -10.65
CA LYS A 192 -12.51 35.79 -10.77
C LYS A 192 -12.39 36.27 -12.22
N ASP A 193 -11.25 36.03 -12.87
CA ASP A 193 -11.00 36.46 -14.25
C ASP A 193 -11.93 35.74 -15.23
N ALA A 194 -12.13 34.43 -15.04
CA ALA A 194 -13.07 33.63 -15.81
C ALA A 194 -14.51 34.15 -15.66
N LYS A 195 -14.93 34.48 -14.44
CA LYS A 195 -16.26 35.06 -14.17
C LYS A 195 -16.42 36.42 -14.83
N GLN A 196 -15.42 37.32 -14.71
CA GLN A 196 -15.44 38.63 -15.37
C GLN A 196 -15.52 38.49 -16.90
N ASN A 197 -14.76 37.55 -17.48
CA ASN A 197 -14.81 37.29 -18.91
C ASN A 197 -16.19 36.76 -19.35
N TYR A 198 -16.76 35.82 -18.59
CA TYR A 198 -18.11 35.31 -18.82
C TYR A 198 -19.15 36.44 -18.78
N GLU A 199 -19.13 37.27 -17.74
CA GLU A 199 -20.04 38.42 -17.60
C GLU A 199 -19.88 39.40 -18.75
N ARG A 200 -18.64 39.69 -19.18
CA ARG A 200 -18.34 40.56 -20.33
C ARG A 200 -18.93 39.99 -21.63
N LEU A 201 -18.73 38.70 -21.91
CA LEU A 201 -19.26 38.03 -23.11
C LEU A 201 -20.80 38.02 -23.10
N MET A 202 -21.40 37.72 -21.96
CA MET A 202 -22.86 37.69 -21.79
C MET A 202 -23.48 39.09 -21.90
N ASN A 203 -22.84 40.12 -21.35
CA ASN A 203 -23.27 41.51 -21.48
C ASN A 203 -23.16 41.99 -22.93
N ALA A 204 -22.08 41.68 -23.64
CA ALA A 204 -21.93 42.00 -25.06
C ALA A 204 -23.01 41.30 -25.91
N ALA A 205 -23.30 40.02 -25.63
CA ALA A 205 -24.37 39.28 -26.30
C ALA A 205 -25.77 39.83 -26.01
N ARG A 206 -25.99 40.48 -24.85
CA ARG A 206 -27.30 41.00 -24.42
C ARG A 206 -27.82 42.07 -25.37
N TYR A 207 -26.94 42.94 -25.88
CA TYR A 207 -27.29 44.07 -26.74
C TYR A 207 -27.31 43.72 -28.23
N LEU A 208 -27.09 42.45 -28.59
CA LEU A 208 -27.13 41.98 -29.97
C LEU A 208 -28.43 41.24 -30.26
N ASP A 209 -28.95 41.44 -31.47
CA ASP A 209 -30.08 40.67 -31.98
C ASP A 209 -29.63 39.33 -32.53
N CYS A 210 -30.43 38.30 -32.26
CA CYS A 210 -30.19 36.98 -32.82
C CYS A 210 -30.69 36.96 -34.27
N ARG A 211 -29.78 36.78 -35.23
CA ARG A 211 -30.12 36.72 -36.67
C ARG A 211 -30.14 35.29 -37.23
N CYS A 212 -30.29 34.29 -36.36
CA CYS A 212 -30.34 32.89 -36.76
C CYS A 212 -31.67 32.58 -37.47
N TYR A 213 -31.74 32.82 -38.78
CA TYR A 213 -32.85 32.32 -39.61
C TYR A 213 -32.50 30.88 -40.04
N ALA A 214 -33.04 29.93 -39.29
CA ALA A 214 -33.32 28.56 -39.71
C ALA A 214 -32.18 27.71 -40.32
N LEU A 215 -30.90 27.83 -39.90
CA LEU A 215 -29.91 26.73 -39.83
C LEU A 215 -28.45 27.22 -39.65
N ASP A 216 -28.17 28.53 -39.74
CA ASP A 216 -26.80 29.03 -39.74
C ASP A 216 -26.36 29.66 -38.40
N TYR A 217 -26.08 28.79 -37.42
CA TYR A 217 -25.65 29.21 -36.08
C TYR A 217 -24.22 29.78 -36.04
N GLY A 218 -23.42 29.60 -37.10
CA GLY A 218 -22.00 29.97 -37.16
C GLY A 218 -21.74 31.46 -37.32
N TYR A 219 -22.65 32.20 -37.96
CA TYR A 219 -22.47 33.62 -38.30
C TYR A 219 -23.19 34.60 -37.35
N CYS A 220 -23.99 34.10 -36.40
CA CYS A 220 -24.63 34.98 -35.43
C CYS A 220 -23.67 35.34 -34.29
N GLU A 221 -23.29 36.62 -34.24
CA GLU A 221 -22.38 37.14 -33.23
C GLU A 221 -22.87 36.91 -31.79
N LYS A 222 -24.18 37.02 -31.56
CA LYS A 222 -24.79 36.70 -30.26
C LYS A 222 -24.57 35.24 -29.85
N CYS A 223 -24.79 34.30 -30.77
CA CYS A 223 -24.60 32.87 -30.52
C CYS A 223 -23.11 32.54 -30.35
N ARG A 224 -22.22 33.18 -31.12
CA ARG A 224 -20.77 33.05 -30.99
C ARG A 224 -20.28 33.46 -29.60
N LEU A 225 -20.71 34.62 -29.11
CA LEU A 225 -20.35 35.13 -27.78
C LEU A 225 -20.87 34.22 -26.66
N LYS A 226 -22.10 33.70 -26.79
CA LYS A 226 -22.64 32.71 -25.83
C LYS A 226 -21.84 31.41 -25.84
N GLN A 227 -21.53 30.86 -27.01
CA GLN A 227 -20.69 29.66 -27.11
C GLN A 227 -19.29 29.88 -26.53
N GLN A 228 -18.70 31.07 -26.73
CA GLN A 228 -17.43 31.42 -26.09
C GLN A 228 -17.54 31.45 -24.58
N ALA A 229 -18.64 32.01 -24.04
CA ALA A 229 -18.90 32.03 -22.61
C ALA A 229 -19.10 30.61 -22.05
N ASP A 230 -19.86 29.75 -22.74
CA ASP A 230 -20.10 28.35 -22.36
C ASP A 230 -18.83 27.49 -22.40
N ARG A 231 -17.84 27.88 -23.21
CA ARG A 231 -16.53 27.21 -23.29
C ARG A 231 -15.55 27.67 -22.21
N ILE A 232 -15.90 28.65 -21.37
CA ILE A 232 -15.06 29.03 -20.24
C ILE A 232 -15.11 27.91 -19.20
N THR A 233 -13.99 27.23 -19.03
CA THR A 233 -13.83 26.16 -18.05
C THR A 233 -12.75 26.53 -17.04
N VAL A 234 -13.03 26.30 -15.77
CA VAL A 234 -12.07 26.42 -14.68
C VAL A 234 -12.06 25.08 -13.94
N ASN A 235 -10.89 24.44 -13.87
CA ASN A 235 -10.76 23.18 -13.13
C ASN A 235 -11.10 23.39 -11.65
N VAL A 236 -11.62 22.37 -10.97
CA VAL A 236 -11.84 22.44 -9.52
C VAL A 236 -10.49 22.47 -8.81
N TYR A 237 -10.38 23.29 -7.76
CA TYR A 237 -9.24 23.20 -6.84
C TYR A 237 -9.56 22.20 -5.73
N GLU A 238 -8.68 21.22 -5.60
CA GLU A 238 -8.68 20.27 -4.49
C GLU A 238 -7.51 20.60 -3.56
N CYS A 239 -7.77 20.58 -2.25
CA CYS A 239 -6.74 20.84 -1.27
C CYS A 239 -5.87 19.58 -1.10
N PRO A 240 -4.53 19.68 -1.17
CA PRO A 240 -3.65 18.52 -1.11
C PRO A 240 -3.63 17.83 0.26
N LEU A 241 -4.05 18.52 1.32
CA LEU A 241 -4.22 17.95 2.66
C LEU A 241 -5.66 18.14 3.15
N PRO A 242 -6.21 17.17 3.90
CA PRO A 242 -7.46 17.35 4.62
C PRO A 242 -7.42 18.51 5.61
N CYS A 243 -8.58 19.07 5.92
CA CYS A 243 -8.69 20.14 6.93
C CYS A 243 -8.42 19.61 8.35
N GLU A 244 -8.92 18.41 8.63
CA GLU A 244 -8.76 17.72 9.92
C GLU A 244 -7.29 17.37 10.19
N ARG A 245 -6.88 17.53 11.45
CA ARG A 245 -5.48 17.41 11.87
C ARG A 245 -5.02 15.96 11.76
N GLU A 246 -5.82 15.04 12.25
CA GLU A 246 -5.58 13.60 12.31
C GLU A 246 -5.41 13.05 10.89
N GLN A 247 -6.34 13.40 10.00
CA GLN A 247 -6.24 13.04 8.58
C GLN A 247 -5.01 13.65 7.90
N SER A 248 -4.62 14.90 8.22
CA SER A 248 -3.38 15.50 7.71
C SER A 248 -2.13 14.73 8.19
N LEU A 249 -2.13 14.30 9.45
CA LEU A 249 -1.06 13.51 10.06
C LEU A 249 -0.96 12.13 9.43
N ALA A 250 -2.11 11.49 9.16
CA ALA A 250 -2.18 10.23 8.42
C ALA A 250 -1.56 10.37 7.03
N VAL A 251 -1.94 11.41 6.27
CA VAL A 251 -1.40 11.66 4.93
C VAL A 251 0.11 11.88 4.96
N ILE A 252 0.64 12.73 5.86
CA ILE A 252 2.10 12.95 5.89
C ILE A 252 2.86 11.70 6.34
N PHE A 253 2.28 10.91 7.25
CA PHE A 253 2.87 9.64 7.66
C PHE A 253 3.01 8.70 6.47
N GLU A 254 1.96 8.55 5.66
CA GLU A 254 2.00 7.69 4.49
C GLU A 254 3.01 8.14 3.42
N LEU A 255 3.14 9.46 3.22
CA LEU A 255 4.16 10.04 2.33
C LEU A 255 5.58 9.80 2.86
N GLN A 256 5.76 9.88 4.19
CA GLN A 256 7.07 9.86 4.85
C GLN A 256 7.30 8.60 5.70
N MET A 257 6.61 7.51 5.38
CA MET A 257 6.61 6.30 6.21
C MET A 257 8.02 5.71 6.27
N PRO A 258 8.53 5.40 7.48
CA PRO A 258 9.78 4.67 7.65
C PRO A 258 9.77 3.37 6.85
N ILE A 259 10.87 3.10 6.15
CA ILE A 259 10.95 1.98 5.20
C ILE A 259 10.75 0.62 5.88
N GLU A 260 11.09 0.50 7.16
CA GLU A 260 10.90 -0.69 7.97
C GLU A 260 9.42 -0.99 8.20
N ILE A 261 8.64 0.05 8.58
CA ILE A 261 7.19 -0.06 8.75
C ILE A 261 6.52 -0.35 7.40
N ARG A 262 6.96 0.35 6.34
CA ARG A 262 6.44 0.17 4.98
C ARG A 262 6.63 -1.26 4.49
N SER A 263 7.84 -1.81 4.61
CA SER A 263 8.14 -3.17 4.19
C SER A 263 7.35 -4.21 4.98
N TYR A 264 7.22 -4.02 6.29
CA TYR A 264 6.38 -4.88 7.14
C TYR A 264 4.91 -4.83 6.71
N ARG A 265 4.37 -3.64 6.48
CA ARG A 265 2.99 -3.45 6.05
C ARG A 265 2.72 -4.08 4.68
N ASP A 266 3.64 -3.91 3.72
CA ASP A 266 3.48 -4.48 2.39
C ASP A 266 3.50 -6.03 2.43
N ILE A 267 4.35 -6.66 3.26
CA ILE A 267 4.32 -8.11 3.46
C ILE A 267 3.01 -8.56 4.12
N LEU A 268 2.55 -7.84 5.15
CA LEU A 268 1.29 -8.16 5.83
C LEU A 268 0.12 -8.09 4.85
N TRP A 269 0.05 -7.03 4.04
CA TRP A 269 -0.95 -6.85 2.99
C TRP A 269 -0.87 -7.96 1.94
N GLN A 270 0.33 -8.32 1.47
CA GLN A 270 0.53 -9.41 0.50
C GLN A 270 0.13 -10.77 1.07
N PHE A 271 0.41 -11.03 2.35
CA PHE A 271 -0.01 -12.26 2.99
C PHE A 271 -1.53 -12.35 3.06
N VAL A 272 -2.21 -11.27 3.47
CA VAL A 272 -3.68 -11.25 3.55
C VAL A 272 -4.32 -11.37 2.18
N ASN A 273 -3.82 -10.64 1.18
CA ASN A 273 -4.36 -10.58 -0.18
C ASN A 273 -3.73 -11.62 -1.14
N ARG A 274 -3.09 -12.66 -0.59
CA ARG A 274 -2.53 -13.76 -1.38
C ARG A 274 -3.61 -14.43 -2.24
N PRO A 275 -3.28 -14.99 -3.42
CA PRO A 275 -4.21 -15.77 -4.23
C PRO A 275 -4.89 -16.90 -3.46
N ASN A 276 -6.19 -17.08 -3.70
CA ASN A 276 -7.04 -18.12 -3.09
C ASN A 276 -6.87 -18.25 -1.56
N PRO A 277 -7.03 -17.15 -0.82
CA PRO A 277 -6.84 -17.18 0.63
C PRO A 277 -7.92 -18.06 1.28
N LEU A 278 -7.48 -18.92 2.20
CA LEU A 278 -8.35 -19.75 3.03
C LEU A 278 -8.23 -19.29 4.49
N PRO A 279 -9.35 -19.03 5.18
CA PRO A 279 -10.68 -18.74 4.61
C PRO A 279 -10.67 -17.42 3.81
N LYS A 280 -11.64 -17.22 2.91
CA LYS A 280 -11.70 -16.02 2.06
C LYS A 280 -11.83 -14.76 2.95
N PRO A 281 -10.88 -13.82 2.91
CA PRO A 281 -10.94 -12.58 3.66
C PRO A 281 -11.91 -11.63 2.96
N CYS A 282 -12.59 -10.82 3.75
CA CYS A 282 -13.33 -9.65 3.28
C CYS A 282 -12.44 -8.41 3.37
N MET A 283 -11.21 -8.49 2.83
CA MET A 283 -10.34 -7.32 2.74
C MET A 283 -10.52 -6.72 1.35
N HIS A 284 -11.04 -5.50 1.31
CA HIS A 284 -11.17 -4.77 0.05
C HIS A 284 -9.78 -4.21 -0.31
N GLU A 285 -9.42 -4.31 -1.60
CA GLU A 285 -8.32 -3.54 -2.19
C GLU A 285 -8.64 -2.05 -2.02
N TRP A 286 -8.21 -1.51 -0.90
CA TRP A 286 -7.98 -0.09 -0.70
C TRP A 286 -6.49 0.08 -1.06
N LEU A 287 -6.03 0.97 -1.93
CA LEU A 287 -6.42 2.36 -2.11
C LEU A 287 -5.45 2.89 -3.25
N GLN A 288 -5.92 3.51 -4.36
CA GLN A 288 -5.06 4.25 -5.36
C GLN A 288 -5.54 5.68 -5.75
N ALA A 289 -4.69 6.73 -5.70
CA ALA A 289 -4.85 7.92 -6.56
C ALA A 289 -3.55 8.67 -6.95
N PRO A 290 -3.50 9.20 -8.18
CA PRO A 290 -2.59 10.27 -8.59
C PRO A 290 -3.37 11.57 -8.89
N HIS A 291 -3.35 12.57 -8.00
CA HIS A 291 -3.87 13.92 -8.35
C HIS A 291 -3.15 15.12 -7.69
N HIS A 292 -2.21 14.90 -6.77
CA HIS A 292 -1.35 15.98 -6.22
C HIS A 292 0.15 15.69 -6.33
N ASP A 293 0.55 14.87 -7.31
CA ASP A 293 1.94 14.38 -7.46
C ASP A 293 2.99 15.50 -7.46
N LYS A 294 2.67 16.67 -8.06
CA LYS A 294 3.60 17.82 -8.05
C LYS A 294 3.85 18.43 -6.67
N ILE A 295 2.85 18.43 -5.78
CA ILE A 295 2.95 19.03 -4.44
C ILE A 295 3.35 17.96 -3.44
N LEU A 296 2.61 16.85 -3.39
CA LEU A 296 2.83 15.78 -2.42
C LEU A 296 4.01 14.87 -2.81
N GLY A 297 4.31 14.70 -4.10
CA GLY A 297 5.43 13.87 -4.56
C GLY A 297 6.78 14.39 -4.10
N LEU A 298 6.93 15.71 -3.86
CA LEU A 298 8.14 16.29 -3.25
C LEU A 298 8.39 15.80 -1.81
N PHE A 299 7.34 15.32 -1.14
CA PHE A 299 7.40 14.82 0.23
C PHE A 299 7.32 13.30 0.31
N ASN A 300 7.17 12.61 -0.82
CA ASN A 300 7.19 11.15 -0.85
C ASN A 300 8.62 10.65 -0.67
N THR A 301 8.88 9.98 0.45
CA THR A 301 10.20 9.40 0.74
C THR A 301 10.24 7.88 0.51
N GLY A 302 9.12 7.28 0.11
CA GLY A 302 9.03 5.85 -0.18
C GLY A 302 9.51 5.50 -1.60
N PRO A 303 9.93 4.24 -1.83
CA PRO A 303 10.27 3.77 -3.16
C PRO A 303 9.04 3.73 -4.09
N ASP A 304 9.23 3.84 -5.41
CA ASP A 304 8.12 3.96 -6.38
C ASP A 304 7.20 2.71 -6.44
N ASN A 305 7.72 1.54 -6.02
CA ASN A 305 7.10 0.22 -6.17
C ASN A 305 6.30 -0.27 -4.94
N CYS A 306 5.87 0.62 -4.04
CA CYS A 306 5.06 0.24 -2.86
C CYS A 306 3.74 -0.47 -3.25
N LYS A 307 3.30 -1.44 -2.44
CA LYS A 307 2.01 -2.12 -2.62
C LYS A 307 0.85 -1.29 -2.07
N VAL A 308 1.02 -0.72 -0.89
CA VAL A 308 0.01 0.15 -0.25
C VAL A 308 0.34 1.62 -0.51
N LYS A 309 -0.61 2.37 -1.07
CA LYS A 309 -0.44 3.78 -1.48
C LYS A 309 -1.61 4.67 -1.00
N LEU A 310 -1.37 5.97 -0.93
CA LEU A 310 -2.39 7.01 -0.67
C LEU A 310 -3.30 7.28 -1.87
N VAL A 311 -4.47 7.85 -1.59
CA VAL A 311 -5.58 7.96 -2.54
C VAL A 311 -6.48 9.13 -2.26
N SER A 312 -7.05 9.66 -3.34
CA SER A 312 -8.16 10.57 -3.38
C SER A 312 -9.40 9.83 -3.90
N SER A 313 -10.57 10.24 -3.44
CA SER A 313 -11.87 9.57 -3.63
C SER A 313 -12.40 9.53 -5.08
N THR A 314 -11.67 10.04 -6.07
CA THR A 314 -12.19 10.32 -7.42
C THR A 314 -11.84 9.31 -8.52
N TYR A 315 -11.06 8.24 -8.26
CA TYR A 315 -10.55 7.37 -9.34
C TYR A 315 -10.56 5.86 -9.04
N THR A 316 -11.72 5.20 -9.10
CA THR A 316 -11.82 3.73 -9.10
C THR A 316 -11.84 3.16 -10.52
N ARG A 317 -10.69 2.70 -11.04
CA ARG A 317 -10.63 1.75 -12.17
C ARG A 317 -9.48 0.75 -11.98
N TYR A 318 -9.87 -0.51 -11.78
CA TYR A 318 -9.00 -1.68 -11.57
C TYR A 318 -8.11 -1.98 -12.79
N PHE A 319 -6.82 -2.22 -12.55
CA PHE A 319 -5.94 -2.91 -13.51
C PHE A 319 -4.94 -3.82 -12.79
N TYR A 320 -5.09 -5.13 -13.00
CA TYR A 320 -4.08 -6.15 -12.71
C TYR A 320 -3.02 -6.16 -13.83
N LYS A 321 -1.74 -6.24 -13.48
CA LYS A 321 -0.68 -6.66 -14.41
C LYS A 321 0.33 -7.59 -13.74
N SER A 322 0.67 -8.64 -14.49
CA SER A 322 1.43 -9.83 -14.11
C SER A 322 2.93 -9.75 -14.47
N VAL A 323 3.79 -10.16 -13.50
CA VAL A 323 4.96 -11.08 -13.53
C VAL A 323 6.17 -10.73 -14.47
N THR A 324 7.44 -10.69 -14.02
CA THR A 324 8.41 -11.83 -13.92
C THR A 324 9.84 -11.37 -13.48
N LYS A 325 10.62 -12.34 -12.92
CA LYS A 325 12.10 -12.47 -12.66
C LYS A 325 12.54 -12.27 -11.19
N SER A 326 13.47 -13.00 -10.55
CA SER A 326 14.25 -14.25 -10.79
C SER A 326 14.97 -14.63 -9.45
N ILE A 327 14.85 -15.89 -8.97
CA ILE A 327 15.19 -16.34 -7.59
C ILE A 327 16.71 -16.53 -7.28
N ASP A 328 17.59 -16.47 -8.27
CA ASP A 328 19.00 -16.90 -8.07
C ASP A 328 19.95 -15.83 -7.49
N GLU A 329 19.53 -14.57 -7.37
CA GLU A 329 20.40 -13.48 -6.85
C GLU A 329 20.44 -13.39 -5.31
N PHE A 330 19.50 -14.03 -4.61
CA PHE A 330 19.37 -13.91 -3.16
C PHE A 330 20.51 -14.60 -2.39
N PHE A 331 21.03 -15.73 -2.89
CA PHE A 331 22.09 -16.48 -2.20
C PHE A 331 23.48 -15.84 -2.31
N ALA A 332 23.69 -14.88 -3.21
CA ALA A 332 24.96 -14.18 -3.35
C ALA A 332 25.17 -13.05 -2.32
N LYS A 333 24.12 -12.67 -1.58
CA LYS A 333 24.11 -11.48 -0.69
C LYS A 333 24.05 -11.81 0.82
N ILE A 334 24.05 -13.10 1.21
CA ILE A 334 23.81 -13.52 2.60
C ILE A 334 24.95 -14.37 3.20
N VAL A 335 26.05 -14.58 2.47
CA VAL A 335 27.27 -15.21 3.03
C VAL A 335 28.19 -14.16 3.62
#